data_AF-A0A8C1XYI5-F1
#
_entry.id   AF-A0A8C1XYI5-F1
#
_cell.length_a   1.000
_cell.length_b   1.000
_cell.length_c   1.000
_cell.angle_alpha   90.00
_cell.angle_beta   90.00
_cell.angle_gamma   90.00
#
_symmetry.space_group_name_H-M   'P 1'
#
loop_
_entity.id
_entity.type
_entity.pdbx_description
1 polymer ?
#
loop_
_entity_poly.entity_id
_entity_poly.type
_entity_poly.pdbx_seq_one_letter_code
_entity_poly.pdbx_strand_id
1 'polypeptide(L)'
;ILKHLKVLCRQLTLILKFIKYLFLCLSVTSVVNANPVTLTCDIQGGENIQWIYSLFKDGDPHDTYRTTEAEFSFTANVSDSGVYSCRGERSDISDAVTLTVSGYRACPACSATAPLIVA
;
A
#
# COMPACT_ATOMS: atom_id res chain seq x y z
N ILE A 1 -7.23 -3.38 -16.62
CA ILE A 1 -6.36 -4.29 -15.83
C ILE A 1 -6.22 -3.81 -14.37
N LEU A 2 -5.92 -2.53 -14.08
CA LEU A 2 -5.85 -1.99 -12.71
C LEU A 2 -7.16 -1.99 -11.90
N LYS A 3 -8.33 -1.93 -12.55
CA LYS A 3 -9.64 -1.99 -11.86
C LYS A 3 -9.93 -3.37 -11.24
N HIS A 4 -9.34 -4.45 -11.78
CA HIS A 4 -9.55 -5.81 -11.27
C HIS A 4 -8.76 -6.09 -9.98
N LEU A 5 -7.63 -5.43 -9.74
CA LEU A 5 -6.90 -5.54 -8.47
C LEU A 5 -7.64 -4.83 -7.32
N LYS A 6 -8.29 -3.67 -7.57
CA LYS A 6 -9.18 -3.03 -6.58
C LYS A 6 -10.32 -3.95 -6.14
N VAL A 7 -10.79 -4.85 -7.02
CA VAL A 7 -11.84 -5.84 -6.72
C VAL A 7 -11.33 -6.96 -5.80
N LEU A 8 -10.05 -7.34 -5.89
CA LEU A 8 -9.47 -8.39 -5.04
C LEU A 8 -9.41 -8.01 -3.55
N CYS A 9 -9.17 -6.73 -3.23
CA CYS A 9 -9.21 -6.27 -1.84
C CYS A 9 -10.64 -6.16 -1.28
N ARG A 10 -11.64 -5.95 -2.16
CA ARG A 10 -13.05 -5.80 -1.78
C ARG A 10 -13.81 -7.13 -1.62
N GLN A 11 -13.28 -8.23 -2.18
CA GLN A 11 -14.04 -9.48 -2.39
C GLN A 11 -13.72 -10.61 -1.40
N LEU A 12 -12.87 -10.40 -0.40
CA LEU A 12 -12.62 -11.43 0.63
C LEU A 12 -13.44 -11.17 1.90
N THR A 13 -14.78 -11.25 1.85
CA THR A 13 -15.68 -11.69 2.97
C THR A 13 -17.16 -11.44 2.67
N LEU A 14 -17.78 -12.35 1.93
CA LEU A 14 -19.25 -12.46 1.86
C LEU A 14 -19.89 -13.05 3.14
N ILE A 15 -19.08 -13.49 4.11
CA ILE A 15 -19.56 -14.23 5.31
C ILE A 15 -19.74 -13.32 6.54
N LEU A 16 -19.19 -12.09 6.55
CA LEU A 16 -19.10 -11.26 7.76
C LEU A 16 -19.85 -9.92 7.68
N LYS A 17 -21.04 -9.89 7.08
CA LYS A 17 -21.84 -8.65 6.88
C LYS A 17 -22.33 -7.95 8.16
N PHE A 18 -22.04 -8.51 9.35
CA PHE A 18 -22.50 -8.03 10.66
C PHE A 18 -21.43 -7.36 11.54
N ILE A 19 -20.14 -7.53 11.22
CA ILE A 19 -19.03 -6.91 11.97
C ILE A 19 -18.40 -5.88 11.03
N LYS A 20 -17.95 -4.74 11.56
CA LYS A 20 -17.28 -3.71 10.76
C LYS A 20 -15.89 -4.24 10.41
N TYR A 21 -15.58 -4.42 9.12
CA TYR A 21 -14.25 -4.88 8.69
C TYR A 21 -13.50 -3.76 7.98
N LEU A 22 -12.31 -3.48 8.50
CA LEU A 22 -11.35 -2.55 7.94
C LEU A 22 -10.42 -3.32 7.00
N PHE A 23 -10.36 -2.91 5.74
CA PHE A 23 -9.43 -3.47 4.77
C PHE A 23 -8.41 -2.42 4.35
N LEU A 24 -7.13 -2.77 4.38
CA LEU A 24 -6.07 -1.96 3.80
C LEU A 24 -5.70 -2.53 2.42
N CYS A 25 -5.97 -1.74 1.40
CA CYS A 25 -5.66 -2.04 0.01
C CYS A 25 -4.46 -1.21 -0.42
N LEU A 26 -3.32 -1.86 -0.61
CA LEU A 26 -2.17 -1.22 -1.25
C LEU A 26 -2.30 -1.35 -2.77
N SER A 27 -2.32 -0.22 -3.49
CA SER A 27 -2.46 -0.25 -4.96
C SER A 27 -1.22 -0.79 -5.66
N VAL A 28 -0.05 -0.74 -5.00
CA VAL A 28 1.27 -1.14 -5.52
C VAL A 28 2.16 -1.70 -4.42
N THR A 29 2.61 -2.95 -4.52
CA THR A 29 3.47 -3.60 -3.49
C THR A 29 4.97 -3.37 -3.70
N SER A 30 5.37 -3.05 -4.94
CA SER A 30 6.76 -2.77 -5.32
C SER A 30 6.81 -1.49 -6.15
N VAL A 31 7.54 -0.48 -5.69
CA VAL A 31 7.60 0.84 -6.31
C VAL A 31 9.04 1.29 -6.52
N VAL A 32 9.29 2.08 -7.57
CA VAL A 32 10.60 2.68 -7.82
C VAL A 32 10.69 4.01 -7.08
N ASN A 33 11.88 4.39 -6.62
CA ASN A 33 12.08 5.69 -5.98
C ASN A 33 11.52 6.83 -6.86
N ALA A 34 10.93 7.84 -6.22
CA ALA A 34 10.26 8.98 -6.84
C ALA A 34 8.98 8.67 -7.65
N ASN A 35 8.43 7.46 -7.56
CA ASN A 35 7.11 7.16 -8.10
C ASN A 35 6.00 7.38 -7.04
N PRO A 36 4.78 7.74 -7.45
CA PRO A 36 3.66 7.89 -6.54
C PRO A 36 3.22 6.53 -5.99
N VAL A 37 3.03 6.46 -4.67
CA VAL A 37 2.41 5.35 -3.95
C VAL A 37 1.04 5.79 -3.50
N THR A 38 0.06 4.92 -3.67
CA THR A 38 -1.29 5.13 -3.17
C THR A 38 -1.71 3.94 -2.31
N LEU A 39 -1.95 4.20 -1.03
CA LEU A 39 -2.57 3.29 -0.06
C LEU A 39 -4.04 3.66 0.07
N THR A 40 -4.94 2.70 0.06
CA THR A 40 -6.37 2.93 0.24
C THR A 40 -6.89 2.08 1.40
N CYS A 41 -7.45 2.73 2.42
CA CYS A 41 -8.05 2.09 3.56
C CYS A 41 -9.57 2.19 3.47
N ASP A 42 -10.27 1.06 3.34
CA ASP A 42 -11.72 1.00 3.13
C ASP A 42 -12.41 0.35 4.34
N ILE A 43 -13.42 1.04 4.90
CA ILE A 43 -14.27 0.51 5.99
C ILE A 43 -15.64 0.17 5.43
N GLN A 44 -15.92 -1.13 5.28
CA GLN A 44 -17.26 -1.57 4.91
C GLN A 44 -18.23 -1.42 6.10
N GLY A 45 -19.46 -0.95 5.81
CA GLY A 45 -20.47 -0.63 6.83
C GLY A 45 -20.28 0.72 7.50
N GLY A 46 -19.33 1.53 7.02
CA GLY A 46 -18.99 2.85 7.53
C GLY A 46 -19.45 4.03 6.67
N GLU A 47 -20.07 3.81 5.51
CA GLU A 47 -20.27 4.82 4.44
C GLU A 47 -21.05 6.08 4.85
N ASN A 48 -21.80 6.06 5.95
CA ASN A 48 -22.58 7.21 6.46
C ASN A 48 -21.93 7.91 7.66
N ILE A 49 -20.67 7.61 7.99
CA ILE A 49 -19.95 8.18 9.13
C ILE A 49 -18.64 8.76 8.62
N GLN A 50 -18.29 9.96 9.06
CA GLN A 50 -16.93 10.48 8.84
C GLN A 50 -15.95 9.68 9.69
N TRP A 51 -15.09 8.90 9.03
CA TRP A 51 -14.06 8.10 9.69
C TRP A 51 -12.74 8.84 9.74
N ILE A 52 -12.04 8.67 10.86
CA ILE A 52 -10.64 9.06 10.97
C ILE A 52 -9.80 7.80 10.78
N TYR A 53 -9.03 7.78 9.70
CA TYR A 53 -8.08 6.74 9.36
C TYR A 53 -6.73 7.07 9.96
N SER A 54 -6.08 6.06 10.55
CA SER A 54 -4.72 6.13 11.08
C SER A 54 -3.90 5.07 10.35
N LEU A 55 -2.83 5.49 9.68
CA LEU A 55 -1.91 4.61 8.99
C LEU A 55 -0.63 4.49 9.82
N PHE A 56 -0.28 3.27 10.21
CA PHE A 56 0.91 2.91 10.96
C PHE A 56 1.95 2.33 10.03
N LYS A 57 3.21 2.67 10.27
CA LYS A 57 4.36 2.06 9.59
C LYS A 57 5.13 1.21 10.61
N ASP A 58 5.50 -0.01 10.20
CA ASP A 58 6.28 -0.98 10.97
C ASP A 58 5.71 -1.29 12.37
N GLY A 59 4.39 -1.12 12.54
CA GLY A 59 3.71 -1.27 13.83
C GLY A 59 4.04 -0.16 14.84
N ASP A 60 4.72 0.91 14.43
CA ASP A 60 5.07 2.03 15.29
C ASP A 60 3.90 3.02 15.43
N PRO A 61 3.35 3.23 16.64
CA PRO A 61 2.33 4.23 16.88
C PRO A 61 2.82 5.68 16.76
N HIS A 62 4.13 5.93 16.74
CA HIS A 62 4.70 7.28 16.59
C HIS A 62 4.76 7.71 15.12
N ASP A 63 4.98 6.76 14.19
CA ASP A 63 4.91 6.99 12.74
C ASP A 63 3.47 6.83 12.20
N THR A 64 2.53 7.55 12.83
CA THR A 64 1.11 7.48 12.45
C THR A 64 0.70 8.67 11.60
N TYR A 65 0.19 8.41 10.39
CA TYR A 65 -0.48 9.41 9.56
C TYR A 65 -2.00 9.35 9.80
N ARG A 66 -2.60 10.48 10.19
CA ARG A 66 -4.04 10.60 10.44
C ARG A 66 -4.71 11.44 9.36
N THR A 67 -5.80 10.94 8.79
CA THR A 67 -6.59 11.64 7.78
C THR A 67 -8.06 11.22 7.86
N THR A 68 -8.94 12.04 7.32
CA THR A 68 -10.35 11.68 7.08
C THR A 68 -10.55 11.01 5.71
N GLU A 69 -9.52 11.03 4.86
CA GLU A 69 -9.55 10.42 3.54
C GLU A 69 -9.22 8.93 3.62
N ALA A 70 -9.96 8.12 2.87
CA ALA A 70 -9.66 6.70 2.73
C ALA A 70 -8.37 6.47 1.91
N GLU A 71 -7.85 7.48 1.22
CA GLU A 71 -6.70 7.37 0.35
C GLU A 71 -5.50 8.14 0.92
N PHE A 72 -4.33 7.50 0.95
CA PHE A 72 -3.06 8.09 1.32
C PHE A 72 -2.13 8.03 0.11
N SER A 73 -1.77 9.20 -0.41
CA SER A 73 -0.90 9.32 -1.58
C SER A 73 0.38 10.05 -1.19
N PHE A 74 1.53 9.43 -1.46
CA PHE A 74 2.86 10.01 -1.20
C PHE A 74 3.88 9.58 -2.26
N THR A 75 4.99 10.31 -2.36
CA THR A 75 6.08 9.98 -3.28
C THR A 75 7.00 8.96 -2.62
N ALA A 76 7.21 7.81 -3.26
CA ALA A 76 8.06 6.74 -2.72
C ALA A 76 9.51 7.20 -2.53
N ASN A 77 10.00 7.08 -1.31
CA ASN A 77 11.42 7.08 -1.00
C ASN A 77 11.88 5.68 -0.58
N VAL A 78 13.16 5.38 -0.75
CA VAL A 78 13.74 4.09 -0.34
C VAL A 78 13.53 3.82 1.15
N SER A 79 13.53 4.89 1.96
CA SER A 79 13.21 4.87 3.40
C SER A 79 11.76 4.50 3.74
N ASP A 80 10.85 4.59 2.77
CA ASP A 80 9.43 4.32 2.96
C ASP A 80 9.10 2.84 2.74
N SER A 81 10.11 2.02 2.44
CA SER A 81 9.95 0.57 2.50
C SER A 81 9.61 0.15 3.93
N GLY A 82 8.60 -0.69 4.08
CA GLY A 82 8.12 -1.10 5.40
C GLY A 82 6.77 -1.79 5.35
N VAL A 83 6.26 -2.12 6.53
CA VAL A 83 4.97 -2.77 6.73
C VAL A 83 3.94 -1.73 7.14
N TYR A 84 2.92 -1.54 6.32
CA TYR A 84 1.86 -0.58 6.57
C TYR A 84 0.62 -1.27 7.11
N SER A 85 -0.01 -0.66 8.11
CA SER A 85 -1.28 -1.13 8.67
C SER A 85 -2.21 0.06 8.86
N CYS A 86 -3.50 -0.10 8.57
CA CYS A 86 -4.48 0.95 8.78
C CYS A 86 -5.35 0.61 9.99
N ARG A 87 -5.83 1.63 10.70
CA ARG A 87 -6.83 1.56 11.75
C ARG A 87 -7.87 2.64 11.57
N GLY A 88 -9.14 2.29 11.72
CA GLY A 88 -10.21 3.25 11.92
C GLY A 88 -10.38 3.56 13.40
N GLU A 89 -10.64 4.81 13.78
CA GLU A 89 -10.76 5.22 15.21
C GLU A 89 -11.74 4.37 16.02
N ARG A 90 -12.81 3.85 15.39
CA ARG A 90 -13.82 2.96 16.02
C ARG A 90 -13.85 1.56 15.39
N SER A 91 -12.73 1.11 14.85
CA SER A 91 -12.56 -0.19 14.21
C SER A 91 -11.24 -0.83 14.67
N ASP A 92 -11.11 -2.12 14.39
CA ASP A 92 -9.88 -2.87 14.60
C ASP A 92 -8.80 -2.46 13.59
N ILE A 93 -7.58 -2.96 13.78
CA ILE A 93 -6.47 -2.76 12.84
C ILE A 93 -6.64 -3.76 11.68
N SER A 94 -6.40 -3.28 10.47
CA SER A 94 -6.45 -4.08 9.23
C SER A 94 -5.23 -4.99 9.11
N ASP A 95 -5.31 -5.94 8.17
CA ASP A 95 -4.13 -6.72 7.77
C ASP A 95 -2.99 -5.83 7.30
N ALA A 96 -1.79 -6.26 7.65
CA ALA A 96 -0.58 -5.55 7.31
C ALA A 96 -0.18 -5.80 5.86
N VAL A 97 0.20 -4.74 5.14
CA VAL A 97 0.67 -4.79 3.75
C VAL A 97 2.12 -4.37 3.68
N THR A 98 2.93 -5.10 2.91
CA THR A 98 4.36 -4.77 2.74
C THR A 98 4.56 -3.90 1.50
N LEU A 99 5.15 -2.73 1.69
CA LEU A 99 5.61 -1.86 0.61
C LEU A 99 7.12 -2.01 0.45
N THR A 100 7.57 -2.32 -0.77
CA THR A 100 8.98 -2.40 -1.11
C THR A 100 9.33 -1.28 -2.09
N VAL A 101 10.26 -0.40 -1.73
CA VAL A 101 10.74 0.66 -2.62
C VAL A 101 12.15 0.34 -3.11
N SER A 102 12.28 0.09 -4.41
CA SER A 102 13.57 -0.18 -5.06
C SER A 102 14.24 1.12 -5.51
N GLY A 103 15.51 1.31 -5.13
CA GLY A 103 16.30 2.53 -5.40
C GLY A 103 17.09 2.54 -6.70
N TYR A 104 16.68 1.78 -7.72
CA TYR A 104 17.47 1.66 -8.94
C TYR A 104 17.08 2.68 -10.01
N ARG A 105 18.04 3.55 -10.34
CA ARG A 105 18.20 4.03 -11.71
C ARG A 105 18.42 2.80 -12.59
N ALA A 106 17.39 2.35 -13.30
CA ALA A 106 17.63 1.49 -14.45
C ALA A 106 18.41 2.34 -15.46
N CYS A 107 19.73 2.18 -15.51
CA CYS A 107 20.46 2.41 -16.75
C CYS A 107 20.41 1.06 -17.49
N PRO A 108 19.51 0.88 -18.48
CA PRO A 108 19.41 -0.38 -19.21
C PRO A 108 20.60 -0.61 -20.16
N ALA A 109 21.62 0.27 -20.14
CA ALA A 109 22.68 0.34 -21.14
C ALA A 109 24.09 0.02 -20.61
N CYS A 110 24.24 -0.60 -19.44
CA CYS A 110 25.56 -0.95 -18.90
C CYS A 110 25.69 -2.43 -18.50
N SER A 111 25.27 -3.38 -19.33
CA SER A 111 25.59 -4.80 -19.13
C SER A 111 25.59 -5.66 -20.40
N ALA A 112 26.07 -5.11 -21.52
CA ALA A 112 26.41 -5.89 -22.70
C ALA A 112 27.91 -5.77 -23.01
N THR A 113 28.76 -6.40 -22.21
CA THR A 113 30.07 -6.84 -22.69
C THR A 113 29.84 -8.06 -23.58
N ALA A 114 29.76 -7.83 -24.90
CA ALA A 114 29.78 -8.89 -25.89
C ALA A 114 31.07 -9.72 -25.74
N PRO A 115 31.04 -11.06 -25.90
CA PRO A 115 32.26 -11.83 -26.01
C PRO A 115 32.91 -11.48 -27.37
N LEU A 116 34.14 -10.95 -27.34
CA LEU A 116 34.97 -10.90 -28.54
C LEU A 116 35.43 -12.33 -28.86
N ILE A 117 35.11 -12.71 -30.10
CA ILE A 117 35.41 -13.95 -30.82
C ILE A 117 36.91 -14.25 -30.76
N VAL A 118 37.29 -15.51 -30.48
CA VAL A 118 38.61 -16.06 -30.83
C VAL A 118 38.41 -16.95 -32.05
N ALA A 119 39.04 -16.54 -33.16
CA ALA A 119 39.22 -17.31 -34.39
C ALA A 119 40.41 -18.27 -34.26
#